data_AF-A0A7L3NQS1-F1
#
_entry.id   AF-A0A7L3NQS1-F1
#
_cell.length_a   1.000
_cell.length_b   1.000
_cell.length_c   1.000
_cell.angle_alpha   90.00
_cell.angle_beta   90.00
_cell.angle_gamma   90.00
#
_symmetry.space_group_name_H-M   'P 1'
#
loop_
_entity.id
_entity.type
_entity.pdbx_description
1 polymer ?
#
loop_
_entity_poly.entity_id
_entity_poly.type
_entity_poly.pdbx_seq_one_letter_code
_entity_poly.pdbx_strand_id
1 'polypeptide(L)' 'MDCNSYYGGGSASITPLEDLYRSCNLPGTPPESMGPGRDWNVYLILKFLLNNGQLEK' A
#
# COMPACT_ATOMS: atom_id res chain seq x y z
N MET A 1 -17.63 3.10 12.70
CA MET A 1 -16.67 1.99 12.58
C MET A 1 -16.33 1.86 11.12
N ASP A 2 -15.07 1.59 10.77
CA ASP A 2 -14.65 1.38 9.38
C ASP A 2 -15.31 0.10 8.83
N CYS A 3 -15.82 0.16 7.61
CA CYS A 3 -16.44 -1.00 6.93
C CYS A 3 -15.40 -1.88 6.22
N ASN A 4 -14.16 -1.38 6.07
CA ASN A 4 -13.09 -2.11 5.43
C ASN A 4 -12.45 -3.12 6.38
N SER A 5 -12.01 -4.25 5.83
CA SER A 5 -11.23 -5.26 6.54
C SER A 5 -9.76 -4.85 6.77
N TYR A 6 -9.38 -3.63 6.38
CA TYR A 6 -8.03 -3.10 6.41
C TYR A 6 -8.02 -1.66 6.92
N TYR A 7 -6.89 -1.23 7.47
CA TYR A 7 -6.72 0.13 7.99
C TYR A 7 -6.23 1.11 6.92
N GLY A 8 -6.54 2.39 7.12
CA GLY A 8 -6.04 3.49 6.28
C GLY A 8 -6.99 3.96 5.18
N GLY A 9 -8.09 3.23 4.92
CA GLY A 9 -9.10 3.62 3.94
C GLY A 9 -8.48 3.99 2.59
N GLY A 10 -8.79 5.17 2.05
CA GLY A 10 -8.20 5.66 0.79
C GLY A 10 -6.70 5.98 0.86
N SER A 11 -6.10 6.04 2.05
CA SER A 11 -4.65 6.18 2.27
C SER A 11 -4.01 4.89 2.80
N ALA A 12 -4.68 3.75 2.63
CA ALA A 12 -4.15 2.46 3.02
C ALA A 12 -2.85 2.15 2.25
N SER A 13 -2.03 1.32 2.89
CA SER A 13 -0.90 0.67 2.26
C SER A 13 -1.24 -0.81 2.06
N ILE A 14 -0.85 -1.36 0.92
CA ILE A 14 -1.18 -2.73 0.53
C ILE A 14 0.07 -3.60 0.67
N THR A 15 -0.11 -4.73 1.35
CA THR A 15 0.85 -5.82 1.49
C THR A 15 0.06 -7.13 1.65
N PRO A 16 0.49 -8.24 1.04
CA PRO A 16 1.66 -8.39 0.17
C PRO A 16 1.39 -7.95 -1.28
N LEU A 17 2.41 -7.98 -2.13
CA LEU A 17 2.36 -7.50 -3.52
C LEU A 17 1.26 -8.18 -4.38
N GLU A 18 0.86 -9.40 -4.05
CA GLU A 18 -0.25 -10.12 -4.69
C GLU A 18 -1.60 -9.42 -4.48
N ASP A 19 -1.82 -8.84 -3.30
CA ASP A 19 -3.03 -8.09 -3.00
C ASP A 19 -3.05 -6.76 -3.75
N LEU A 20 -1.88 -6.17 -4.05
CA LEU A 20 -1.78 -4.99 -4.92
C LEU A 20 -2.26 -5.34 -6.33
N TYR A 21 -1.77 -6.44 -6.90
CA TYR A 21 -2.17 -6.90 -8.24
C TYR A 21 -3.68 -7.15 -8.31
N ARG A 22 -4.26 -7.78 -7.27
CA ARG A 22 -5.71 -7.97 -7.16
C ARG A 22 -6.46 -6.65 -7.06
N SER A 23 -6.01 -5.72 -6.22
CA SER A 23 -6.67 -4.43 -6.00
C SER A 23 -6.64 -3.53 -7.24
N CYS A 24 -5.58 -3.60 -8.04
CA CYS A 24 -5.40 -2.83 -9.27
C CYS A 24 -5.98 -3.54 -10.51
N ASN A 25 -6.62 -4.71 -10.35
CA ASN A 25 -7.09 -5.57 -11.44
C ASN A 25 -6.00 -5.87 -12.49
N LEU A 26 -4.75 -6.02 -12.03
CA LEU A 26 -3.63 -6.34 -12.91
C LEU A 26 -3.68 -7.83 -13.29
N PRO A 27 -3.41 -8.17 -14.56
CA PRO A 27 -3.37 -9.56 -14.98
C PRO A 27 -2.14 -10.26 -14.38
N GLY A 28 -2.37 -11.48 -13.86
CA GLY A 28 -1.32 -12.38 -13.40
C GLY A 28 -0.87 -12.15 -11.96
N THR A 29 0.26 -12.76 -11.62
CA THR A 29 0.93 -12.63 -10.32
C THR A 29 2.18 -11.76 -10.47
N PRO A 30 2.69 -11.17 -9.37
CA PRO A 30 3.96 -10.44 -9.42
C PRO A 30 5.09 -11.31 -9.97
N PRO A 31 5.98 -10.75 -10.82
CA PRO A 31 7.10 -11.49 -11.37
C PRO A 31 8.12 -11.84 -10.28
N GLU A 32 8.81 -12.97 -10.42
CA GLU A 32 9.81 -13.45 -9.45
C GLU A 32 10.97 -12.46 -9.24
N SER A 33 11.25 -11.61 -10.24
CA SER A 33 12.25 -10.54 -10.16
C SER A 33 11.93 -9.45 -9.13
N MET A 34 10.66 -9.30 -8.71
CA MET A 34 10.28 -8.37 -7.63
C MET A 34 10.54 -8.96 -6.24
N GLY A 35 10.94 -10.23 -6.13
CA GLY A 35 11.24 -10.86 -4.85
C GLY A 35 9.98 -11.19 -4.03
N PRO A 36 10.13 -11.47 -2.72
CA PRO A 36 9.02 -11.89 -1.87
C PRO A 36 7.97 -10.79 -1.70
N GLY A 37 6.70 -11.07 -2.04
CA GLY A 37 5.63 -10.08 -1.99
C GLY A 37 5.39 -9.45 -0.60
N ARG A 38 5.72 -10.16 0.48
CA ARG A 38 5.65 -9.67 1.87
C ARG A 38 6.62 -8.53 2.20
N ASP A 39 7.69 -8.41 1.42
CA ASP A 39 8.70 -7.36 1.62
C ASP A 39 8.24 -6.02 0.98
N TRP A 40 7.11 -6.05 0.28
CA TRP A 40 6.51 -4.89 -0.35
C TRP A 40 5.39 -4.32 0.52
N ASN A 41 5.48 -3.02 0.78
CA ASN A 41 4.39 -2.22 1.31
C ASN A 41 4.15 -1.03 0.39
N VAL A 42 3.06 -1.06 -0.38
CA VAL A 42 2.76 -0.07 -1.41
C VAL A 42 1.68 0.88 -0.94
N TYR A 43 2.01 2.16 -0.79
CA TYR A 43 1.05 3.20 -0.40
C TYR A 43 0.17 3.58 -1.58
N LEU A 44 -1.16 3.55 -1.41
CA LEU A 44 -2.10 4.01 -2.44
C LEU A 44 -2.01 5.51 -2.68
N ILE A 45 -1.72 6.28 -1.63
CA ILE A 45 -1.46 7.73 -1.72
C ILE A 45 -0.12 8.00 -1.06
N LEU A 46 0.89 8.28 -1.87
CA LEU A 46 2.22 8.65 -1.36
C LEU A 46 2.19 10.08 -0.84
N LYS A 47 2.43 10.26 0.46
CA LYS A 47 2.56 11.56 1.12
C LYS A 47 3.89 11.61 1.86
N PHE A 48 4.59 12.73 1.74
CA PHE A 48 5.80 12.99 2.49
C PHE A 48 5.48 13.90 3.68
N LEU A 49 6.14 13.64 4.81
CA LEU A 49 6.12 14.54 5.94
C LEU A 49 7.17 15.62 5.74
N LEU A 50 6.77 16.87 5.94
CA LEU A 50 7.69 18.00 5.98
C LEU A 50 8.22 18.15 7.41
N ASN A 51 9.54 18.18 7.57
CA ASN A 51 10.25 18.25 8.86
C ASN A 51 10.09 19.59 9.63
N ASN A 52 9.11 20.43 9.27
CA ASN A 52 8.65 21.57 10.05
C ASN A 52 7.12 21.77 9.90
N GLY A 53 6.41 20.73 9.44
CA GLY A 53 4.99 20.78 9.13
C GLY A 53 4.13 20.60 10.37
N GLN A 54 2.87 21.06 10.32
CA GLN A 54 1.92 20.83 11.42
C GLN A 54 1.57 19.35 11.64
N LEU A 55 1.80 18.50 10.62
CA LEU A 55 1.57 17.05 10.68
C LEU A 55 2.75 16.27 11.28
N GLU A 56 3.90 16.91 11.50
CA GLU A 56 5.03 16.31 12.22
C GLU A 56 4.91 16.52 13.74
N LYS A 57 4.30 17.64 14.16
CA LYS A 57 4.08 17.99 15.56
C LYS A 57 2.92 17.22 16.18
#